data_AF-A0A7S3F1U2-F1
#
_entry.id   AF-A0A7S3F1U2-F1
#
_cell.length_a   1.000
_cell.length_b   1.000
_cell.length_c   1.000
_cell.angle_alpha   90.00
_cell.angle_beta   90.00
_cell.angle_gamma   90.00
#
_symmetry.space_group_name_H-M   'P 1'
#
loop_
_entity.id
_entity.type
_entity.pdbx_description
1 polymer ?
#
loop_
_entity_poly.entity_id
_entity_poly.type
_entity_poly.pdbx_seq_one_letter_code
_entity_poly.pdbx_strand_id
1 'polypeptide(L)'
;MVMENTRLAEGAAGRYKYVCVVLQYDGDKLHRDKLTEVVRGLEGSAAAAKKQYNMRMVSSETSERLSGFEHNAVTPLGMLTPMPIILSAPIKDLPDGQVWLGGGEPDLKLSVDIKQFVAVFQAALGGLPVEFADVVG
;
A
#
# COMPACT_ATOMS: atom_id res chain seq x y z
N MET A 1 -5.92 -0.37 1.00
CA MET A 1 -6.23 0.90 1.71
C MET A 1 -5.07 1.88 1.54
N VAL A 2 -5.32 3.18 1.56
CA VAL A 2 -4.25 4.20 1.44
C VAL A 2 -3.90 4.74 2.83
N MET A 3 -2.61 4.79 3.13
CA MET A 3 -2.04 5.31 4.37
C MET A 3 -1.21 6.55 4.06
N GLU A 4 -1.25 7.53 4.97
CA GLU A 4 -0.52 8.80 4.90
C GLU A 4 0.44 8.96 6.08
N ASN A 5 1.66 9.44 5.82
CA ASN A 5 2.48 10.07 6.84
C ASN A 5 2.07 11.54 7.04
N THR A 6 1.24 11.83 8.05
CA THR A 6 0.68 13.19 8.23
C THR A 6 1.74 14.22 8.68
N ARG A 7 2.96 13.78 9.01
CA ARG A 7 4.09 14.65 9.37
C ARG A 7 4.93 15.04 8.15
N LEU A 8 4.62 14.50 6.97
CA LEU A 8 5.35 14.74 5.74
C LEU A 8 4.53 15.65 4.81
N ALA A 9 5.19 16.71 4.32
CA ALA A 9 4.64 17.55 3.26
C ALA A 9 4.67 16.82 1.91
N GLU A 10 3.80 17.20 1.00
CA GLU A 10 3.81 16.67 -0.37
C GLU A 10 5.10 17.04 -1.10
N GLY A 11 5.56 16.17 -2.01
CA GLY A 11 6.75 16.41 -2.84
C GLY A 11 8.10 16.26 -2.13
N ALA A 12 8.14 15.74 -0.89
CA ALA A 12 9.40 15.47 -0.22
C ALA A 12 10.23 14.41 -0.97
N ALA A 13 11.38 14.83 -1.52
CA ALA A 13 12.23 13.97 -2.33
C ALA A 13 12.71 12.74 -1.55
N GLY A 14 12.60 11.55 -2.17
CA GLY A 14 13.02 10.27 -1.58
C GLY A 14 12.18 9.78 -0.41
N ARG A 15 11.03 10.43 -0.14
CA ARG A 15 10.17 10.09 0.99
C ARG A 15 8.71 9.93 0.57
N TYR A 16 8.02 9.00 1.21
CA TYR A 16 6.68 8.60 0.80
C TYR A 16 5.64 9.18 1.74
N LYS A 17 4.90 10.18 1.25
CA LYS A 17 3.75 10.71 2.00
C LYS A 17 2.60 9.72 2.01
N TYR A 18 2.33 9.06 0.88
CA TYR A 18 1.25 8.09 0.75
C TYR A 18 1.81 6.72 0.37
N VAL A 19 1.20 5.67 0.92
CA VAL A 19 1.47 4.27 0.54
C VAL A 19 0.15 3.50 0.48
N CYS A 20 0.03 2.59 -0.48
CA CYS A 20 -1.09 1.66 -0.57
C CYS A 20 -0.72 0.37 0.18
N VAL A 21 -1.57 -0.04 1.12
CA VAL A 21 -1.39 -1.26 1.91
C VAL A 21 -2.48 -2.26 1.57
N VAL A 22 -2.09 -3.49 1.25
CA VAL A 22 -2.99 -4.62 0.96
C VAL A 22 -2.87 -5.64 2.09
N LEU A 23 -3.99 -5.94 2.72
CA LEU A 23 -4.12 -6.86 3.85
C LEU A 23 -5.16 -7.92 3.54
N GLN A 24 -5.13 -9.04 4.26
CA GLN A 24 -6.22 -10.02 4.24
C GLN A 24 -7.39 -9.49 5.09
N TYR A 25 -8.63 -9.70 4.64
CA TYR A 25 -9.82 -9.17 5.30
C TYR A 25 -10.04 -9.79 6.70
N ASP A 26 -9.94 -11.12 6.79
CA ASP A 26 -10.13 -11.87 8.05
C ASP A 26 -8.81 -12.11 8.81
N GLY A 27 -7.75 -11.38 8.45
CA GLY A 27 -6.42 -11.55 9.04
C GLY A 27 -6.13 -10.60 10.20
N ASP A 28 -4.87 -10.63 10.64
CA ASP A 28 -4.36 -9.69 11.64
C ASP A 28 -4.47 -8.24 11.16
N LYS A 29 -4.71 -7.35 12.12
CA LYS A 29 -4.88 -5.92 11.85
C LYS A 29 -3.56 -5.26 11.51
N LEU A 30 -3.64 -4.13 10.82
CA LEU A 30 -2.48 -3.30 10.51
C LEU A 30 -1.78 -2.80 11.77
N HIS A 31 -0.49 -3.11 11.91
CA HIS A 31 0.36 -2.64 13.00
C HIS A 31 1.16 -1.40 12.57
N ARG A 32 0.81 -0.22 13.10
CA ARG A 32 1.31 1.08 12.63
C ARG A 32 2.82 1.28 12.80
N ASP A 33 3.41 0.74 13.88
CA ASP A 33 4.86 0.84 14.07
C ASP A 33 5.63 -0.04 13.07
N LYS A 34 5.11 -1.21 12.73
CA LYS A 34 5.71 -2.09 11.71
C LYS A 34 5.64 -1.43 10.34
N LEU A 35 4.47 -0.90 9.97
CA LEU A 35 4.31 -0.10 8.75
C LEU A 35 5.30 1.08 8.71
N THR A 36 5.51 1.76 9.85
CA THR A 36 6.47 2.87 9.93
C THR A 36 7.90 2.40 9.65
N GLU A 37 8.33 1.26 10.21
CA GLU A 37 9.65 0.71 9.91
C GLU A 37 9.78 0.27 8.44
N VAL A 38 8.74 -0.31 7.85
CA VAL A 38 8.73 -0.69 6.43
C VAL A 38 8.89 0.54 5.54
N VAL A 39 8.08 1.59 5.76
CA VAL A 39 8.21 2.84 4.99
C VAL A 39 9.59 3.46 5.17
N ARG A 40 10.16 3.44 6.37
CA ARG A 40 11.55 3.90 6.59
C ARG A 40 12.57 3.05 5.82
N GLY A 41 12.38 1.73 5.76
CA GLY A 41 13.21 0.84 4.97
C GLY A 41 13.17 1.19 3.48
N LEU A 42 11.97 1.44 2.94
CA LEU A 42 11.76 1.86 1.56
C LEU A 42 12.43 3.20 1.23
N GLU A 43 12.45 4.14 2.17
CA GLU A 43 13.11 5.45 2.01
C GLU A 43 14.64 5.39 2.13
N GLY A 44 15.21 4.30 2.68
CA GLY A 44 16.65 4.08 2.78
C GLY A 44 17.39 5.25 3.44
N SER A 45 18.39 5.82 2.74
CA SER A 45 19.17 6.95 3.26
C SER A 45 18.39 8.26 3.38
N ALA A 46 17.22 8.37 2.72
CA ALA A 46 16.34 9.53 2.86
C ALA A 46 15.40 9.43 4.08
N ALA A 47 15.40 8.27 4.76
CA ALA A 47 14.54 8.04 5.91
C ALA A 47 14.85 9.00 7.06
N ALA A 48 13.79 9.57 7.64
CA ALA A 48 13.89 10.42 8.82
C ALA A 48 13.93 9.59 10.11
N ALA A 49 14.10 10.28 11.24
CA ALA A 49 13.94 9.66 12.55
C ALA A 49 12.49 9.15 12.72
N LYS A 50 12.30 8.00 13.38
CA LYS A 50 10.97 7.38 13.60
C LYS A 50 9.92 8.35 14.16
N LYS A 51 10.33 9.27 15.04
CA LYS A 51 9.46 10.33 15.61
C LYS A 51 8.89 11.31 14.58
N GLN A 52 9.35 11.31 13.34
CA GLN A 52 8.86 12.15 12.24
C GLN A 52 7.86 11.41 11.34
N TYR A 53 7.43 10.21 11.73
CA TYR A 53 6.37 9.47 11.05
C TYR A 53 5.11 9.51 11.90
N ASN A 54 3.96 9.60 11.23
CA ASN A 54 2.64 9.37 11.81
C ASN A 54 1.76 8.77 10.72
N MET A 55 1.86 7.45 10.52
CA MET A 55 1.12 6.72 9.49
C MET A 55 -0.36 6.60 9.86
N ARG A 56 -1.26 7.30 9.17
CA ARG A 56 -2.71 7.31 9.40
C ARG A 56 -3.44 6.87 8.15
N MET A 57 -4.61 6.26 8.29
CA MET A 57 -5.49 6.07 7.14
C MET A 57 -5.94 7.45 6.64
N VAL A 58 -5.94 7.66 5.33
CA VAL A 58 -6.44 8.91 4.74
C VAL A 58 -7.95 9.04 4.94
N SER A 59 -8.48 10.26 4.82
CA SER A 59 -9.93 10.47 4.76
C SER A 59 -10.51 9.84 3.49
N SER A 60 -11.81 9.52 3.46
CA SER A 60 -12.48 8.97 2.26
C SER A 60 -12.30 9.89 1.05
N GLU A 61 -12.48 11.19 1.21
CA GLU A 61 -12.27 12.20 0.16
C GLU A 61 -10.84 12.17 -0.39
N THR A 62 -9.83 12.07 0.50
CA THR A 62 -8.44 12.00 0.06
C THR A 62 -8.14 10.65 -0.60
N SER A 63 -8.73 9.56 -0.11
CA SER A 63 -8.62 8.25 -0.74
C SER A 63 -9.17 8.26 -2.16
N GLU A 64 -10.35 8.84 -2.36
CA GLU A 64 -11.00 8.93 -3.68
C GLU A 64 -10.18 9.81 -4.63
N ARG A 65 -9.72 10.98 -4.16
CA ARG A 65 -8.85 11.86 -4.95
C ARG A 65 -7.54 11.19 -5.37
N LEU A 66 -6.92 10.39 -4.49
CA LEU A 66 -5.64 9.74 -4.75
C LEU A 66 -5.79 8.47 -5.59
N SER A 67 -6.78 7.64 -5.28
CA SER A 67 -6.97 6.34 -5.92
C SER A 67 -7.84 6.40 -7.17
N GLY A 68 -8.75 7.38 -7.27
CA GLY A 68 -9.78 7.42 -8.31
C GLY A 68 -10.97 6.50 -8.05
N PHE A 69 -11.03 5.85 -6.88
CA PHE A 69 -12.08 4.91 -6.51
C PHE A 69 -12.86 5.41 -5.32
N GLU A 70 -14.18 5.22 -5.36
CA GLU A 70 -15.07 5.52 -4.25
C GLU A 70 -14.82 4.62 -3.03
N HIS A 71 -15.55 4.91 -1.96
CA HIS A 71 -15.51 4.10 -0.75
C HIS A 71 -15.82 2.62 -1.06
N ASN A 72 -15.06 1.69 -0.44
CA ASN A 72 -15.12 0.24 -0.67
C ASN A 72 -14.70 -0.27 -2.06
N ALA A 73 -14.35 0.61 -3.00
CA ALA A 73 -13.88 0.24 -4.33
C ALA A 73 -12.34 0.27 -4.48
N VAL A 74 -11.62 0.80 -3.47
CA VAL A 74 -10.18 1.04 -3.54
C VAL A 74 -9.38 -0.22 -3.83
N THR A 75 -8.61 -0.15 -4.91
CA THR A 75 -7.68 -1.20 -5.36
C THR A 75 -6.33 -0.59 -5.73
N PRO A 76 -5.21 -1.31 -5.57
CA PRO A 76 -3.91 -0.85 -6.06
C PRO A 76 -3.83 -0.77 -7.59
N LEU A 77 -4.80 -1.35 -8.31
CA LEU A 77 -4.84 -1.40 -9.77
C LEU A 77 -5.37 -0.06 -10.34
N GLY A 78 -4.56 0.62 -11.15
CA GLY A 78 -5.04 1.81 -11.89
C GLY A 78 -5.29 3.06 -11.05
N MET A 79 -4.62 3.21 -9.89
CA MET A 79 -4.75 4.42 -9.07
C MET A 79 -4.31 5.68 -9.82
N LEU A 80 -5.04 6.79 -9.63
CA LEU A 80 -4.70 8.10 -10.24
C LEU A 80 -3.34 8.63 -9.79
N THR A 81 -2.97 8.38 -8.54
CA THR A 81 -1.68 8.76 -7.98
C THR A 81 -0.82 7.51 -7.76
N PRO A 82 0.28 7.32 -8.53
CA PRO A 82 1.24 6.27 -8.28
C PRO A 82 1.84 6.40 -6.88
N MET A 83 1.86 5.30 -6.13
CA MET A 83 2.44 5.24 -4.79
C MET A 83 3.01 3.84 -4.51
N PRO A 84 3.94 3.69 -3.55
CA PRO A 84 4.39 2.38 -3.09
C PRO A 84 3.22 1.45 -2.73
N ILE A 85 3.37 0.17 -3.06
CA ILE A 85 2.42 -0.87 -2.70
C ILE A 85 3.09 -1.83 -1.71
N ILE A 86 2.50 -1.93 -0.52
CA ILE A 86 2.95 -2.82 0.54
C ILE A 86 1.93 -3.94 0.68
N LEU A 87 2.33 -5.15 0.37
CA LEU A 87 1.54 -6.37 0.52
C LEU A 87 1.86 -7.00 1.88
N SER A 88 0.84 -7.35 2.65
CA SER A 88 1.04 -8.04 3.93
C SER A 88 1.78 -9.37 3.72
N ALA A 89 2.81 -9.65 4.53
CA ALA A 89 3.63 -10.85 4.41
C ALA A 89 2.82 -12.17 4.33
N PRO A 90 1.75 -12.40 5.13
CA PRO A 90 0.93 -13.60 5.02
C PRO A 90 0.29 -13.83 3.64
N ILE A 91 0.15 -12.80 2.80
CA ILE A 91 -0.36 -12.94 1.42
C ILE A 91 0.62 -13.74 0.56
N LYS A 92 1.92 -13.63 0.83
CA LYS A 92 2.98 -14.34 0.10
C LYS A 92 2.86 -15.87 0.24
N ASP A 93 2.35 -16.30 1.39
CA ASP A 93 2.34 -17.71 1.80
C ASP A 93 1.01 -18.42 1.47
N LEU A 94 0.13 -17.76 0.70
CA LEU A 94 -1.11 -18.37 0.23
C LEU A 94 -0.80 -19.59 -0.67
N PRO A 95 -1.43 -20.76 -0.45
CA PRO A 95 -1.07 -22.02 -1.12
C PRO A 95 -1.06 -21.94 -2.65
N ASP A 96 -2.06 -21.28 -3.22
CA ASP A 96 -2.25 -21.17 -4.66
C ASP A 96 -1.65 -19.88 -5.25
N GLY A 97 -1.11 -19.00 -4.41
CA GLY A 97 -0.63 -17.66 -4.80
C GLY A 97 -1.72 -16.74 -5.39
N GLN A 98 -2.98 -17.17 -5.38
CA GLN A 98 -4.13 -16.40 -5.86
C GLN A 98 -4.71 -15.55 -4.74
N VAL A 99 -5.01 -14.30 -5.06
CA VAL A 99 -5.70 -13.37 -4.16
C VAL A 99 -6.93 -12.78 -4.84
N TRP A 100 -7.95 -12.49 -4.05
CA TRP A 100 -9.08 -11.68 -4.48
C TRP A 100 -8.82 -10.22 -4.11
N LEU A 101 -8.63 -9.37 -5.11
CA LEU A 101 -8.48 -7.93 -4.95
C LEU A 101 -9.76 -7.21 -5.38
N GLY A 102 -10.01 -6.02 -4.83
CA GLY A 102 -11.04 -5.13 -5.36
C GLY A 102 -10.77 -4.80 -6.83
N GLY A 103 -11.84 -4.72 -7.63
CA GLY A 103 -11.75 -4.43 -9.06
C GLY A 103 -11.90 -2.94 -9.44
N GLY A 104 -11.96 -2.03 -8.46
CA GLY A 104 -12.27 -0.62 -8.71
C GLY A 104 -13.76 -0.27 -8.66
N GLU A 105 -14.59 -1.23 -8.25
CA GLU A 105 -16.02 -1.09 -8.02
C GLU A 105 -16.37 -1.95 -6.78
N PRO A 106 -17.33 -1.56 -5.91
CA PRO A 106 -17.64 -2.27 -4.66
C PRO A 106 -17.89 -3.78 -4.76
N ASP A 107 -18.64 -4.22 -5.76
CA ASP A 107 -19.05 -5.60 -6.00
C ASP A 107 -18.13 -6.35 -6.98
N LEU A 108 -17.21 -5.66 -7.65
CA LEU A 108 -16.21 -6.29 -8.52
C LEU A 108 -15.00 -6.80 -7.71
N LYS A 109 -14.64 -8.06 -7.94
CA LYS A 109 -13.41 -8.69 -7.42
C LYS A 109 -12.63 -9.33 -8.56
N LEU A 110 -11.31 -9.23 -8.49
CA LEU A 110 -10.38 -9.80 -9.45
C LEU A 110 -9.57 -10.89 -8.75
N SER A 111 -9.56 -12.09 -9.35
CA SER A 111 -8.58 -13.12 -8.97
C SER A 111 -7.25 -12.76 -9.62
N VAL A 112 -6.21 -12.63 -8.81
CA VAL A 112 -4.89 -12.20 -9.26
C VAL A 112 -3.83 -13.15 -8.72
N ASP A 113 -2.94 -13.60 -9.61
CA ASP A 113 -1.69 -14.24 -9.19
C ASP A 113 -0.80 -13.18 -8.56
N ILE A 114 -0.54 -13.30 -7.25
CA ILE A 114 0.17 -12.25 -6.51
C ILE A 114 1.63 -12.12 -6.94
N LYS A 115 2.25 -13.19 -7.44
CA LYS A 115 3.64 -13.15 -7.91
C LYS A 115 3.72 -12.40 -9.24
N GLN A 116 2.78 -12.64 -10.14
CA GLN A 116 2.65 -11.85 -11.38
C GLN A 116 2.31 -10.39 -11.08
N PHE A 117 1.41 -10.15 -10.13
CA PHE A 117 1.07 -8.80 -9.69
C PHE A 117 2.32 -8.02 -9.30
N VAL A 118 3.16 -8.57 -8.41
CA VAL A 118 4.40 -7.91 -7.97
C VAL A 118 5.32 -7.65 -9.16
N ALA A 119 5.55 -8.66 -10.01
CA ALA A 119 6.46 -8.53 -11.15
C ALA A 119 5.99 -7.44 -12.14
N VAL A 120 4.70 -7.39 -12.46
CA VAL A 120 4.13 -6.40 -13.39
C VAL A 120 4.12 -5.00 -12.78
N PHE A 121 3.67 -4.85 -11.54
CA PHE A 121 3.55 -3.53 -10.92
C PHE A 121 4.90 -2.93 -10.56
N GLN A 122 5.89 -3.75 -10.21
CA GLN A 122 7.24 -3.27 -9.97
C GLN A 122 7.87 -2.66 -11.24
N ALA A 123 7.54 -3.19 -12.43
CA ALA A 123 7.94 -2.60 -13.70
C ALA A 123 7.08 -1.37 -14.08
N ALA A 124 5.77 -1.42 -13.83
CA ALA A 124 4.83 -0.39 -14.26
C ALA A 124 4.90 0.90 -13.43
N LEU A 125 5.27 0.84 -12.15
CA LEU A 125 5.26 2.00 -11.25
C LEU A 125 6.55 2.82 -11.25
N GLY A 126 7.35 2.73 -12.31
CA GLY A 126 8.46 3.68 -12.57
C GLY A 126 9.50 3.75 -11.44
N GLY A 127 9.76 2.64 -10.75
CA GLY A 127 10.72 2.57 -9.64
C GLY A 127 10.12 2.76 -8.25
N LEU A 128 8.80 2.95 -8.12
CA LEU A 128 8.14 2.86 -6.82
C LEU A 128 8.11 1.40 -6.34
N PRO A 129 8.38 1.15 -5.04
CA PRO A 129 8.47 -0.20 -4.52
C PRO A 129 7.10 -0.90 -4.46
N VAL A 130 7.13 -2.19 -4.79
CA VAL A 130 6.04 -3.14 -4.61
C VAL A 130 6.61 -4.33 -3.87
N GLU A 131 6.30 -4.50 -2.59
CA GLU A 131 6.95 -5.51 -1.77
C GLU A 131 6.03 -6.17 -0.75
N PHE A 132 6.38 -7.39 -0.37
CA PHE A 132 5.81 -8.06 0.79
C PHE A 132 6.52 -7.61 2.06
N ALA A 133 5.76 -7.23 3.08
CA ALA A 133 6.33 -6.81 4.35
C ALA A 133 5.46 -7.23 5.55
N ASP A 134 6.11 -7.47 6.69
CA ASP A 134 5.42 -7.70 7.96
C ASP A 134 4.86 -6.36 8.47
N VAL A 135 3.57 -6.14 8.24
CA VAL A 135 2.84 -4.93 8.64
C VAL A 135 1.63 -5.22 9.52
N VAL A 136 1.47 -6.46 9.96
CA VAL A 136 0.32 -6.89 10.76
C VAL A 136 0.74 -7.40 12.13
N GLY A 137 -0.18 -7.41 13.09
CA GLY A 137 0.04 -7.94 14.45
C GLY A 137 -0.76 -7.23 15.52
#